data_AF-J3LTR0-F1
#
_entry.id   AF-J3LTR0-F1
#
_cell.length_a   1.000
_cell.length_b   1.000
_cell.length_c   1.000
_cell.angle_alpha   90.00
_cell.angle_beta   90.00
_cell.angle_gamma   90.00
#
_symmetry.space_group_name_H-M   'P 1'
#
loop_
_entity.id
_entity.type
_entity.pdbx_description
1 polymer ?
#
loop_
_entity_poly.entity_id
_entity_poly.type
_entity_poly.pdbx_seq_one_letter_code
_entity_poly.pdbx_strand_id
1 'polypeptide(L)' 'MGYLGNKGRCRRIFWLGDLNYRIDIAYERAHELVMTMDWHQLAEKNQDW' A
#
# COMPACT_ATOMS: atom_id res chain seq x y z
N MET A 1 26.89 -27.87 21.19
CA MET A 1 26.48 -27.01 20.05
C MET A 1 25.64 -25.87 20.62
N GLY A 2 26.15 -24.64 20.61
CA GLY A 2 25.47 -23.49 21.19
C GLY A 2 24.35 -23.00 20.27
N TYR A 3 23.14 -22.91 20.81
CA TYR A 3 21.99 -22.32 20.13
C TYR A 3 22.27 -20.84 19.83
N LEU A 4 22.11 -20.46 18.57
CA LEU A 4 22.28 -19.11 18.05
C LEU A 4 21.46 -18.10 18.87
N GLY A 5 22.19 -17.30 19.65
CA GLY A 5 21.63 -16.20 20.42
C GLY A 5 21.00 -15.13 19.52
N ASN A 6 19.75 -14.80 19.85
CA ASN A 6 19.10 -13.51 19.69
C ASN A 6 19.52 -12.70 18.44
N LYS A 7 18.90 -13.01 17.29
CA LYS A 7 18.95 -12.12 16.13
C LYS A 7 18.36 -10.76 16.54
N GLY A 8 19.21 -9.73 16.57
CA GLY A 8 18.85 -8.38 16.97
C GLY A 8 17.58 -7.91 16.25
N ARG A 9 16.59 -7.45 17.03
CA ARG A 9 15.37 -6.83 16.51
C ARG A 9 15.76 -5.66 15.60
N CYS A 10 15.20 -5.63 14.38
CA CYS A 10 15.33 -4.48 13.51
C CYS A 10 14.70 -3.26 14.18
N ARG A 11 15.49 -2.19 14.38
CA ARG A 11 15.00 -0.95 14.99
C ARG A 11 14.01 -0.20 14.08
N ARG A 12 14.07 -0.43 12.77
CA ARG A 12 13.18 0.09 11.73
C ARG A 12 12.99 -0.98 10.66
N ILE A 13 11.76 -1.14 10.20
CA ILE A 13 11.39 -2.07 9.14
C ILE A 13 10.85 -1.23 7.99
N PHE A 14 11.43 -1.42 6.81
CA PHE A 14 10.91 -0.87 5.57
C PHE A 14 10.31 -2.01 4.78
N TRP A 15 9.03 -1.90 4.45
CA TRP A 15 8.33 -2.88 3.63
C TRP A 15 7.91 -2.21 2.34
N LEU A 16 8.55 -2.62 1.25
CA LEU A 16 8.35 -2.09 -0.10
C LEU A 16 8.29 -3.28 -1.07
N GLY A 17 7.53 -3.13 -2.14
CA GLY A 17 7.33 -4.15 -3.17
C GLY A 17 6.06 -3.89 -3.95
N ASP A 18 5.73 -4.76 -4.90
CA ASP A 18 4.40 -4.80 -5.48
C ASP A 18 3.45 -5.42 -4.46
N LEU A 19 2.76 -4.55 -3.72
CA LEU A 19 1.79 -4.96 -2.72
C LEU A 19 0.45 -5.38 -3.36
N ASN A 20 0.26 -5.07 -4.66
CA ASN A 20 -0.93 -5.39 -5.45
C ASN A 20 -2.26 -4.97 -4.79
N TYR A 21 -2.25 -3.85 -4.04
CA TYR A 21 -3.47 -3.20 -3.59
C TYR A 21 -4.21 -2.62 -4.79
N ARG A 22 -5.53 -2.84 -4.83
CA ARG A 22 -6.41 -2.36 -5.88
C ARG A 22 -7.43 -1.42 -5.26
N ILE A 23 -7.80 -0.40 -6.02
CA ILE A 23 -8.85 0.54 -5.63
C ILE A 23 -10.19 -0.12 -5.95
N ASP A 24 -11.07 -0.25 -4.96
CA ASP A 24 -12.37 -0.92 -5.11
C ASP A 24 -13.43 0.04 -5.67
N ILE A 25 -13.22 0.49 -6.91
CA ILE A 25 -14.18 1.31 -7.66
C ILE A 25 -14.28 0.81 -9.10
N ALA A 26 -15.43 1.05 -9.73
CA ALA A 26 -15.64 0.74 -11.14
C ALA A 26 -14.60 1.48 -12.01
N TYR A 27 -14.19 0.83 -13.11
CA TYR A 27 -13.16 1.34 -14.02
C TYR A 27 -13.49 2.74 -14.53
N GLU A 28 -14.75 2.97 -14.92
CA GLU A 28 -15.23 4.23 -15.44
C GLU A 28 -15.03 5.36 -14.43
N ARG A 29 -15.30 5.08 -13.16
CA ARG A 29 -15.13 6.05 -12.07
C ARG A 29 -13.66 6.31 -11.77
N ALA A 30 -12.82 5.27 -11.74
CA ALA A 30 -11.38 5.43 -11.59
C ALA A 30 -10.80 6.26 -12.75
N HIS A 31 -11.24 5.98 -13.97
CA HIS A 31 -10.80 6.68 -15.17
C HIS A 31 -11.17 8.16 -15.14
N GLU A 32 -12.39 8.51 -14.76
CA GLU A 32 -12.81 9.91 -14.56
C GLU A 32 -11.95 10.64 -13.53
N LEU A 33 -11.70 10.02 -12.37
CA LEU A 33 -10.90 10.63 -11.30
C LEU A 33 -9.44 10.85 -11.73
N VAL A 34 -8.86 9.90 -12.47
CA VAL A 34 -7.51 10.04 -13.05
C VAL A 34 -7.47 11.15 -14.10
N MET A 35 -8.47 11.22 -14.99
CA MET A 35 -8.54 12.25 -16.04
C MET A 35 -8.74 13.65 -15.47
N THR A 36 -9.48 13.77 -14.37
CA THR A 36 -9.74 15.06 -13.69
C THR A 36 -8.65 15.44 -12.69
N MET A 37 -7.64 14.58 -12.50
CA MET A 37 -6.57 14.75 -11.51
C MET A 37 -7.10 14.94 -10.07
N ASP A 38 -8.25 14.35 -9.76
CA ASP A 38 -8.83 14.40 -8.42
C ASP A 38 -8.24 13.29 -7.55
N TRP A 39 -6.98 13.52 -7.15
CA TRP A 39 -6.21 12.61 -6.33
C TRP A 39 -6.79 12.45 -4.92
N HIS A 40 -7.55 13.44 -4.43
CA HIS A 40 -8.16 13.41 -3.11
C HIS A 40 -9.28 12.35 -3.07
N GLN A 41 -10.21 12.41 -4.03
CA GLN A 41 -11.27 11.41 -4.13
C GLN A 41 -10.73 10.01 -4.45
N LEU A 42 -9.63 9.92 -5.21
CA LEU A 42 -9.01 8.62 -5.50
C LEU A 42 -8.35 8.01 -4.25
N ALA A 43 -7.69 8.83 -3.43
CA ALA A 43 -7.04 8.39 -2.19
C ALA A 43 -8.04 7.90 -1.14
N GLU A 44 -9.21 8.53 -1.02
CA GLU A 44 -10.30 8.08 -0.12
C GLU A 44 -10.86 6.69 -0.47
N LYS A 45 -10.59 6.19 -1.68
CA LYS A 45 -11.06 4.89 -2.17
C LYS A 45 -9.99 3.80 -2.09
N ASN A 46 -8.81 4.10 -1.55
CA ASN A 46 -7.81 3.07 -1.29
C ASN A 46 -8.30 2.14 -0.17
N GLN A 47 -7.98 0.85 -0.32
CA GLN A 47 -8.53 -0.22 0.50
C GLN A 47 -7.96 -0.28 1.93
N ASP A 48 -7.05 0.60 2.30
CA ASP A 48 -6.50 0.70 3.64
C ASP A 48 -6.51 2.17 4.10
N TRP A 49 -7.55 2.50 4.89
CA TRP A 49 -7.78 3.66 5.77
C TRP A 49 -7.30 5.06 5.35
#